data_AF-A0A1U7X945-F1
#
_entry.id   AF-A0A1U7X945-F1
#
_cell.length_a   1.000
_cell.length_b   1.000
_cell.length_c   1.000
_cell.angle_alpha   90.00
_cell.angle_beta   90.00
_cell.angle_gamma   90.00
#
_symmetry.space_group_name_H-M   'P 1'
#
loop_
_entity.id
_entity.type
_entity.pdbx_description
1 polymer ?
#
loop_
_entity_poly.entity_id
_entity_poly.type
_entity_poly.pdbx_seq_one_letter_code
_entity_poly.pdbx_strand_id
1 'polypeptide(L)'
;MVEILPQGKLSKGINWAGIDFYNSVINETIAQGIKPMVTLFHWDVPQALEDDYLGFLCPKILGEYLNFVEICFKYFGDRVKYWVTINEPYIIPINGYDLGTFAPGRCSAWRNYCSTGNSGTEPFLVGHHLLLAHAATTKLYRQKYQVKQKGKIGISLVSHWFEPYSMKSEDVRASRRALDFMLGCVRTRIPKFTPKEKHMLRGSFDFIGLNYYTANYAAHHSTPPNHVNIPQLIIKLI
;
A
#
# COMPACT_ATOMS: atom_id res chain seq x y z
N MET A 1 -10.17 -5.24 -6.85
CA MET A 1 -9.66 -5.74 -8.15
C MET A 1 -10.40 -6.98 -8.64
N VAL A 2 -10.53 -8.03 -7.82
CA VAL A 2 -11.10 -9.33 -8.21
C VAL A 2 -12.50 -9.23 -8.83
N GLU A 3 -13.38 -8.41 -8.27
CA GLU A 3 -14.75 -8.28 -8.79
C GLU A 3 -14.83 -7.67 -10.20
N ILE A 4 -13.83 -6.88 -10.61
CA ILE A 4 -13.79 -6.23 -11.94
C ILE A 4 -12.91 -7.03 -12.91
N LEU A 5 -11.78 -7.56 -12.44
CA LEU A 5 -10.89 -8.45 -13.17
C LEU A 5 -10.69 -9.73 -12.33
N PRO A 6 -11.54 -10.76 -12.49
CA PRO A 6 -11.49 -11.98 -11.66
C PRO A 6 -10.15 -12.70 -11.72
N GLN A 7 -9.50 -12.69 -12.88
CA GLN A 7 -8.18 -13.27 -13.11
C GLN A 7 -7.04 -12.23 -13.00
N GLY A 8 -7.34 -11.02 -12.54
CA GLY A 8 -6.42 -9.90 -12.39
C GLY A 8 -5.88 -9.28 -13.68
N LYS A 9 -6.01 -9.95 -14.84
CA LYS A 9 -5.50 -9.49 -16.13
C LYS A 9 -6.62 -9.02 -17.05
N LEU A 10 -6.40 -7.88 -17.71
CA LEU A 10 -7.35 -7.37 -18.72
C LEU A 10 -7.55 -8.34 -19.89
N SER A 11 -6.49 -9.05 -20.29
CA SER A 11 -6.54 -10.04 -21.37
C SER A 11 -7.46 -11.24 -21.06
N LYS A 12 -7.85 -11.43 -19.80
CA LYS A 12 -8.77 -12.47 -19.36
C LYS A 12 -10.23 -12.00 -19.27
N GLY A 13 -10.50 -10.75 -19.64
CA GLY A 13 -11.84 -10.19 -19.71
C GLY A 13 -12.24 -9.40 -18.46
N ILE A 14 -13.18 -8.47 -18.68
CA ILE A 14 -13.80 -7.65 -17.63
C ILE A 14 -15.05 -8.37 -17.15
N ASN A 15 -15.25 -8.43 -15.83
CA ASN A 15 -16.53 -8.85 -15.26
C ASN A 15 -17.51 -7.66 -15.24
N TRP A 16 -18.42 -7.64 -16.21
CA TRP A 16 -19.41 -6.56 -16.33
C TRP A 16 -20.40 -6.52 -15.15
N ALA A 17 -20.73 -7.66 -14.55
CA ALA A 17 -21.59 -7.68 -13.36
C ALA A 17 -20.94 -6.94 -12.17
N GLY A 18 -19.60 -7.04 -12.03
CA GLY A 18 -18.86 -6.27 -11.03
C GLY A 18 -18.90 -4.76 -11.31
N ILE A 19 -18.79 -4.36 -12.58
CA ILE A 19 -18.96 -2.95 -12.98
C ILE A 19 -20.36 -2.44 -12.64
N ASP A 20 -21.40 -3.22 -12.95
CA ASP A 20 -22.80 -2.85 -12.68
C ASP A 20 -23.10 -2.77 -11.18
N PHE A 21 -22.52 -3.67 -10.38
CA PHE A 21 -22.59 -3.63 -8.93
C PHE A 21 -22.03 -2.32 -8.38
N TYR A 22 -20.78 -1.96 -8.72
CA TYR A 22 -20.18 -0.72 -8.23
C TYR A 22 -20.89 0.53 -8.76
N ASN A 23 -21.39 0.51 -10.00
CA ASN A 23 -22.24 1.58 -10.52
C ASN A 23 -23.50 1.77 -9.66
N SER A 24 -24.17 0.69 -9.29
CA SER A 24 -25.38 0.72 -8.47
C SER A 24 -25.08 1.31 -7.08
N VAL A 25 -23.99 0.85 -6.44
CA VAL A 25 -23.55 1.38 -5.14
C VAL A 25 -23.21 2.87 -5.23
N ILE A 26 -22.47 3.30 -6.25
CA ILE A 26 -22.09 4.70 -6.45
C ILE A 26 -23.32 5.58 -6.70
N ASN A 27 -24.24 5.12 -7.55
CA ASN A 27 -25.47 5.84 -7.87
C ASN A 27 -26.34 6.01 -6.62
N GLU A 28 -26.54 4.95 -5.84
CA GLU A 28 -27.33 5.03 -4.62
C GLU A 28 -26.66 5.92 -3.57
N THR A 29 -25.34 5.81 -3.38
CA THR A 29 -24.57 6.68 -2.48
C THR A 29 -24.80 8.16 -2.82
N ILE A 30 -24.75 8.51 -4.11
CA ILE A 30 -24.99 9.88 -4.58
C ILE A 30 -26.45 10.29 -4.44
N ALA A 31 -27.40 9.39 -4.71
CA ALA A 31 -28.83 9.65 -4.54
C ALA A 31 -29.18 10.01 -3.09
N GLN A 32 -28.45 9.43 -2.13
CA GLN A 32 -28.55 9.76 -0.69
C GLN A 32 -27.76 11.02 -0.29
N GLY A 33 -27.20 11.78 -1.25
CA GLY A 33 -26.43 13.00 -0.99
C GLY A 33 -25.02 12.76 -0.44
N ILE A 34 -24.53 11.51 -0.44
CA ILE A 34 -23.22 11.13 0.07
C ILE A 34 -22.19 11.21 -1.07
N LYS A 35 -21.01 11.75 -0.78
CA LYS A 35 -19.91 11.83 -1.76
C LYS A 35 -19.06 10.55 -1.69
N PRO A 36 -18.98 9.74 -2.76
CA PRO A 36 -18.17 8.53 -2.74
C PRO A 36 -16.67 8.87 -2.77
N MET A 37 -15.92 8.24 -1.87
CA MET A 37 -14.46 8.21 -1.85
C MET A 37 -14.04 6.75 -2.02
N VAL A 38 -13.35 6.44 -3.10
CA VAL A 38 -13.10 5.06 -3.52
C VAL A 38 -11.63 4.72 -3.36
N THR A 39 -11.35 3.65 -2.61
CA THR A 39 -10.03 3.01 -2.55
C THR A 39 -9.91 1.99 -3.67
N LEU A 40 -8.95 2.19 -4.57
CA LEU A 40 -8.72 1.31 -5.72
C LEU A 40 -8.13 -0.03 -5.30
N PHE A 41 -7.25 -0.05 -4.30
CA PHE A 41 -6.62 -1.27 -3.79
C PHE A 41 -6.61 -1.31 -2.27
N HIS A 42 -7.23 -2.36 -1.73
CA HIS A 42 -7.34 -2.60 -0.30
C HIS A 42 -6.92 -4.04 0.01
N TRP A 43 -5.68 -4.36 -0.39
CA TRP A 43 -4.98 -5.62 -0.08
C TRP A 43 -5.52 -6.85 -0.84
N ASP A 44 -6.46 -6.63 -1.75
CA ASP A 44 -7.22 -7.63 -2.49
C ASP A 44 -6.54 -8.03 -3.80
N VAL A 45 -5.29 -8.52 -3.72
CA VAL A 45 -4.57 -9.05 -4.89
C VAL A 45 -5.33 -10.27 -5.43
N PRO A 46 -5.69 -10.32 -6.72
CA PRO A 46 -6.29 -11.51 -7.30
C PRO A 46 -5.34 -12.71 -7.20
N GLN A 47 -5.85 -13.83 -6.71
CA GLN A 47 -5.06 -15.05 -6.50
C GLN A 47 -4.31 -15.48 -7.76
N ALA A 48 -4.92 -15.33 -8.95
CA ALA A 48 -4.26 -15.64 -10.22
C ALA A 48 -2.95 -14.87 -10.45
N LEU A 49 -2.83 -13.63 -9.98
CA LEU A 49 -1.58 -12.85 -10.08
C LEU A 49 -0.55 -13.29 -9.03
N GLU A 50 -1.01 -13.72 -7.86
CA GLU A 50 -0.15 -14.31 -6.83
C GLU A 50 0.41 -15.67 -7.32
N ASP A 51 -0.41 -16.51 -7.95
CA ASP A 51 -0.01 -17.80 -8.50
C ASP A 51 0.95 -17.66 -9.69
N ASP A 52 0.70 -16.69 -10.59
CA ASP A 52 1.49 -16.51 -11.81
C ASP A 52 2.91 -15.99 -11.54
N TYR A 53 3.06 -15.05 -10.61
CA TYR A 53 4.34 -14.38 -10.38
C TYR A 53 4.49 -13.75 -8.98
N LEU A 54 3.74 -14.20 -7.97
CA LEU A 54 3.82 -13.73 -6.58
C LEU A 54 3.40 -12.26 -6.39
N GLY A 55 2.44 -11.80 -7.20
CA GLY A 55 1.78 -10.52 -7.00
C GLY A 55 2.76 -9.34 -6.93
N PHE A 56 2.72 -8.60 -5.81
CA PHE A 56 3.56 -7.42 -5.59
C PHE A 56 5.05 -7.72 -5.34
N LEU A 57 5.46 -8.98 -5.29
CA LEU A 57 6.88 -9.32 -5.36
C LEU A 57 7.46 -9.16 -6.77
N CYS A 58 6.62 -9.21 -7.81
CA CYS A 58 7.07 -9.07 -9.20
C CYS A 58 6.64 -7.72 -9.79
N PRO A 59 7.54 -6.97 -10.46
CA PRO A 59 7.20 -5.69 -11.08
C PRO A 59 6.15 -5.82 -12.21
N LYS A 60 5.90 -7.02 -12.73
CA LYS A 60 4.85 -7.24 -13.75
C LYS A 60 3.46 -6.82 -13.27
N ILE A 61 3.18 -6.88 -11.96
CA ILE A 61 1.88 -6.48 -11.41
C ILE A 61 1.53 -5.03 -11.70
N LEU A 62 2.53 -4.15 -11.87
CA LEU A 62 2.32 -2.72 -12.11
C LEU A 62 1.44 -2.49 -13.34
N GLY A 63 1.65 -3.26 -14.40
CA GLY A 63 0.84 -3.16 -15.62
C GLY A 63 -0.60 -3.61 -15.40
N GLU A 64 -0.80 -4.74 -14.73
CA GLU A 64 -2.14 -5.29 -14.47
C GLU A 64 -2.94 -4.41 -13.50
N TYR A 65 -2.27 -3.87 -12.48
CA TYR A 65 -2.86 -2.87 -11.59
C TYR A 65 -3.28 -1.61 -12.34
N LEU A 66 -2.44 -1.07 -13.23
CA LEU A 66 -2.80 0.10 -14.03
C LEU A 66 -3.96 -0.17 -14.99
N ASN A 67 -4.04 -1.36 -15.59
CA ASN A 67 -5.17 -1.76 -16.42
C ASN A 67 -6.49 -1.73 -15.61
N PHE A 68 -6.48 -2.32 -14.42
CA PHE A 68 -7.62 -2.28 -13.49
C PHE A 68 -8.01 -0.85 -13.10
N VAL A 69 -7.03 -0.03 -12.74
CA VAL A 69 -7.24 1.36 -12.33
C VAL A 69 -7.83 2.19 -13.47
N GLU A 70 -7.35 1.98 -14.69
CA GLU A 70 -7.87 2.65 -15.88
C GLU A 70 -9.35 2.33 -16.14
N ILE A 71 -9.75 1.07 -15.94
CA ILE A 71 -11.17 0.67 -15.98
C ILE A 71 -11.96 1.45 -14.93
N CYS A 72 -11.48 1.49 -13.69
CA CYS A 72 -12.17 2.21 -12.61
C CYS A 72 -12.36 3.71 -12.95
N PHE A 73 -11.32 4.37 -13.44
CA PHE A 73 -11.42 5.78 -13.85
C PHE A 73 -12.40 5.96 -15.01
N LYS A 74 -12.38 5.06 -15.99
CA LYS A 74 -13.24 5.15 -17.18
C LYS A 74 -14.72 4.99 -16.81
N TYR A 75 -15.05 4.00 -15.98
CA TYR A 75 -16.45 3.63 -15.73
C TYR A 75 -17.09 4.32 -14.54
N PHE A 76 -16.29 4.86 -13.61
CA PHE A 76 -16.81 5.46 -12.37
C PHE A 76 -16.39 6.92 -12.17
N GLY A 77 -15.35 7.40 -12.87
CA GLY A 77 -14.77 8.73 -12.63
C GLY A 77 -15.63 9.91 -13.10
N ASP A 78 -16.69 9.66 -13.86
CA ASP A 78 -17.73 10.65 -14.13
C ASP A 78 -18.44 11.09 -12.84
N ARG A 79 -18.59 10.18 -11.87
CA ARG A 79 -19.27 10.39 -10.58
C ARG A 79 -18.31 10.46 -9.38
N VAL A 80 -17.30 9.60 -9.33
CA VAL A 80 -16.32 9.54 -8.22
C VAL A 80 -15.30 10.67 -8.35
N LYS A 81 -15.17 11.49 -7.30
CA LYS A 81 -14.27 12.66 -7.26
C LYS A 81 -13.12 12.56 -6.27
N TYR A 82 -13.08 11.50 -5.46
CA TYR A 82 -12.00 11.25 -4.52
C TYR A 82 -11.50 9.82 -4.67
N TRP A 83 -10.26 9.70 -5.14
CA TRP A 83 -9.61 8.43 -5.40
C TRP A 83 -8.48 8.20 -4.40
N VAL A 84 -8.53 7.08 -3.68
CA VAL A 84 -7.41 6.58 -2.89
C VAL A 84 -6.76 5.45 -3.67
N THR A 85 -5.47 5.56 -3.98
CA THR A 85 -4.80 4.54 -4.80
C THR A 85 -4.64 3.22 -4.04
N ILE A 86 -4.07 3.29 -2.83
CA ILE A 86 -3.68 2.16 -2.02
C ILE A 86 -4.01 2.50 -0.57
N ASN A 87 -4.65 1.57 0.13
CA ASN A 87 -4.81 1.64 1.57
C ASN A 87 -3.59 1.05 2.28
N GLU A 88 -2.98 1.81 3.20
CA GLU A 88 -1.97 1.35 4.15
C GLU A 88 -0.79 0.57 3.51
N PRO A 89 0.01 1.20 2.64
CA PRO A 89 1.13 0.53 1.96
C PRO A 89 2.25 0.06 2.92
N TYR A 90 2.19 0.41 4.21
CA TYR A 90 3.04 -0.12 5.27
C TYR A 90 2.56 -1.48 5.79
N ILE A 91 1.26 -1.70 5.88
CA ILE A 91 0.69 -2.91 6.50
C ILE A 91 0.84 -4.12 5.59
N ILE A 92 0.68 -3.94 4.27
CA ILE A 92 0.79 -5.04 3.30
C ILE A 92 2.18 -5.71 3.36
N PRO A 93 3.30 -4.98 3.27
CA PRO A 93 4.62 -5.57 3.40
C PRO A 93 4.89 -6.21 4.75
N ILE A 94 4.51 -5.54 5.85
CA ILE A 94 4.85 -6.00 7.20
C ILE A 94 4.02 -7.22 7.57
N ASN A 95 2.70 -7.17 7.45
CA ASN A 95 1.85 -8.28 7.85
C ASN A 95 1.84 -9.41 6.81
N GLY A 96 1.98 -9.10 5.52
CA GLY A 96 1.95 -10.09 4.45
C GLY A 96 3.28 -10.80 4.17
N TYR A 97 4.42 -10.11 4.43
CA TYR A 97 5.75 -10.57 3.98
C TYR A 97 6.85 -10.54 5.06
N ASP A 98 6.61 -9.95 6.25
CA ASP A 98 7.51 -10.08 7.41
C ASP A 98 6.89 -10.94 8.51
N LEU A 99 5.75 -10.53 9.06
CA LEU A 99 5.02 -11.26 10.09
C LEU A 99 4.32 -12.49 9.52
N GLY A 100 3.92 -12.46 8.24
CA GLY A 100 3.17 -13.53 7.60
C GLY A 100 1.79 -13.81 8.22
N THR A 101 1.21 -12.82 8.91
CA THR A 101 -0.10 -12.94 9.56
C THR A 101 -1.26 -12.60 8.62
N PHE A 102 -1.00 -11.85 7.54
CA PHE A 102 -1.97 -11.53 6.48
C PHE A 102 -1.59 -12.26 5.20
N ALA A 103 -2.54 -12.39 4.26
CA ALA A 103 -2.23 -12.92 2.93
C ALA A 103 -1.10 -12.10 2.26
N PRO A 104 -0.17 -12.75 1.52
CA PRO A 104 -0.13 -14.17 1.20
C PRO A 104 0.51 -15.06 2.29
N GLY A 105 0.85 -14.52 3.46
CA GLY A 105 1.34 -15.30 4.60
C GLY A 105 2.80 -15.73 4.46
N ARG A 106 3.65 -14.84 3.95
CA ARG A 106 5.07 -15.10 3.71
C ARG A 106 5.92 -14.54 4.85
N CYS A 107 6.90 -15.33 5.29
CA CYS A 107 7.90 -14.89 6.26
C CYS A 107 9.13 -15.79 6.24
N SER A 108 10.23 -15.33 6.84
CA SER A 108 11.45 -16.13 6.95
C SER A 108 11.26 -17.39 7.81
N ALA A 109 12.01 -18.45 7.50
CA ALA A 109 11.95 -19.75 8.18
C ALA A 109 12.12 -19.68 9.71
N TRP A 110 12.85 -18.71 10.25
CA TRP A 110 13.04 -18.55 11.70
C TRP A 110 11.76 -18.20 12.46
N ARG A 111 10.69 -17.79 11.78
CA ARG A 111 9.36 -17.64 12.39
C ARG A 111 8.64 -18.97 12.62
N ASN A 112 9.05 -20.03 11.92
CA ASN A 112 8.56 -21.41 12.09
C ASN A 112 7.04 -21.63 11.90
N TYR A 113 6.36 -20.79 11.09
CA TYR A 113 4.96 -21.03 10.72
C TYR A 113 4.58 -20.60 9.28
N CYS A 114 5.41 -19.83 8.56
CA CYS A 114 5.22 -19.62 7.13
C CYS A 114 5.91 -20.72 6.33
N SER A 115 5.30 -21.16 5.24
CA SER A 115 5.86 -22.17 4.34
C SER A 115 7.03 -21.66 3.50
N THR A 116 7.07 -20.36 3.22
CA THR A 116 8.08 -19.71 2.37
C THR A 116 8.14 -18.21 2.67
N GLY A 117 9.19 -17.54 2.20
CA GLY A 117 9.33 -16.09 2.31
C GLY A 117 10.69 -15.63 2.83
N ASN A 118 10.89 -14.31 2.81
CA ASN A 118 12.07 -13.68 3.39
C ASN A 118 11.72 -12.30 3.98
N SER A 119 11.52 -12.28 5.30
CA SER A 119 11.22 -11.09 6.09
C SER A 119 12.29 -9.99 5.99
N GLY A 120 13.51 -10.33 5.58
CA GLY A 120 14.61 -9.37 5.41
C GLY A 120 14.59 -8.62 4.07
N THR A 121 13.87 -9.12 3.06
CA THR A 121 13.92 -8.60 1.67
C THR A 121 12.55 -8.36 1.05
N GLU A 122 11.62 -9.31 1.19
CA GLU A 122 10.30 -9.28 0.54
C GLU A 122 9.46 -8.05 0.91
N PRO A 123 9.39 -7.62 2.19
CA PRO A 123 8.66 -6.40 2.55
C PRO A 123 9.16 -5.14 1.81
N PHE A 124 10.47 -5.04 1.60
CA PHE A 124 11.06 -3.89 0.93
C PHE A 124 10.76 -3.88 -0.58
N LEU A 125 10.73 -5.06 -1.21
CA LEU A 125 10.34 -5.21 -2.62
C LEU A 125 8.86 -4.86 -2.84
N VAL A 126 7.98 -5.42 -2.00
CA VAL A 126 6.54 -5.17 -2.06
C VAL A 126 6.23 -3.70 -1.83
N GLY A 127 6.83 -3.10 -0.78
CA GLY A 127 6.68 -1.67 -0.51
C GLY A 127 7.15 -0.80 -1.67
N HIS A 128 8.26 -1.15 -2.32
CA HIS A 128 8.77 -0.44 -3.51
C HIS A 128 7.77 -0.49 -4.67
N HIS A 129 7.24 -1.67 -5.02
CA HIS A 129 6.27 -1.80 -6.10
C HIS A 129 4.93 -1.12 -5.79
N LEU A 130 4.46 -1.14 -4.54
CA LEU A 130 3.26 -0.40 -4.12
C LEU A 130 3.44 1.11 -4.31
N LEU A 131 4.59 1.67 -3.94
CA LEU A 131 4.89 3.08 -4.14
C LEU A 131 4.96 3.44 -5.64
N LEU A 132 5.59 2.60 -6.46
CA LEU A 132 5.60 2.79 -7.91
C LEU A 132 4.20 2.70 -8.52
N ALA A 133 3.36 1.78 -8.05
CA ALA A 133 1.97 1.63 -8.47
C ALA A 133 1.16 2.89 -8.14
N HIS A 134 1.29 3.43 -6.92
CA HIS A 134 0.68 4.70 -6.52
C HIS A 134 1.11 5.86 -7.42
N ALA A 135 2.42 6.02 -7.66
CA ALA A 135 2.95 7.10 -8.48
C ALA A 135 2.48 7.01 -9.94
N ALA A 136 2.48 5.79 -10.51
CA ALA A 136 2.02 5.55 -11.87
C ALA A 136 0.51 5.81 -12.01
N THR A 137 -0.30 5.36 -11.06
CA THR A 137 -1.75 5.63 -11.03
C THR A 137 -2.04 7.13 -10.95
N THR A 138 -1.34 7.85 -10.08
CA THR A 138 -1.50 9.31 -9.95
C THR A 138 -1.15 10.00 -11.27
N LYS A 139 -0.02 9.62 -11.88
CA LYS A 139 0.39 10.17 -13.17
C LYS A 139 -0.68 9.91 -14.25
N LEU A 140 -1.18 8.67 -14.35
CA LEU A 140 -2.25 8.30 -15.29
C LEU A 140 -3.50 9.16 -15.08
N TYR A 141 -3.96 9.31 -13.84
CA TYR A 141 -5.13 10.10 -13.51
C TYR A 141 -4.96 11.56 -13.93
N ARG A 142 -3.85 12.20 -13.51
CA ARG A 142 -3.55 13.60 -13.82
C ARG A 142 -3.50 13.86 -15.32
N GLN A 143 -2.86 12.97 -16.08
CA GLN A 143 -2.63 13.16 -17.51
C GLN A 143 -3.88 12.89 -18.36
N LYS A 144 -4.70 11.90 -18.01
CA LYS A 144 -5.78 11.42 -18.88
C LYS A 144 -7.19 11.77 -18.39
N TYR A 145 -7.39 11.87 -17.08
CA TYR A 145 -8.73 11.89 -16.48
C TYR A 145 -9.03 13.16 -15.68
N GLN A 146 -8.04 13.71 -14.95
CA GLN A 146 -8.28 14.76 -13.96
C GLN A 146 -8.89 16.05 -14.56
N VAL A 147 -8.41 16.50 -15.73
CA VAL A 147 -8.96 17.70 -16.38
C VAL A 147 -10.45 17.54 -16.70
N LYS A 148 -10.86 16.37 -17.19
CA LYS A 148 -12.24 16.08 -17.58
C LYS A 148 -13.13 15.77 -16.37
N GLN A 149 -12.63 14.94 -15.47
CA GLN A 149 -13.39 14.40 -14.34
C GLN A 149 -13.38 15.32 -13.12
N LYS A 150 -12.41 16.23 -13.01
CA LYS A 150 -12.26 17.23 -11.93
C LYS A 150 -12.22 16.61 -10.53
N GLY A 151 -11.71 15.38 -10.40
CA GLY A 151 -11.50 14.72 -9.11
C GLY A 151 -10.10 14.96 -8.54
N LYS A 152 -9.90 14.46 -7.32
CA LYS A 152 -8.63 14.46 -6.60
C LYS A 152 -8.17 13.03 -6.36
N ILE A 153 -6.85 12.82 -6.33
CA ILE A 153 -6.24 11.52 -6.09
C ILE A 153 -5.22 11.58 -4.96
N GLY A 154 -5.21 10.57 -4.11
CA GLY A 154 -4.35 10.50 -2.94
C GLY A 154 -4.03 9.07 -2.54
N ILE A 155 -3.37 8.94 -1.40
CA ILE A 155 -3.01 7.65 -0.78
C ILE A 155 -3.45 7.67 0.68
N SER A 156 -3.84 6.51 1.22
CA SER A 156 -4.10 6.37 2.65
C SER A 156 -2.90 5.72 3.32
N LEU A 157 -2.33 6.40 4.30
CA LEU A 157 -1.23 5.92 5.14
C LEU A 157 -1.77 5.57 6.52
N VAL A 158 -1.09 4.67 7.22
CA VAL A 158 -1.37 4.39 8.64
C VAL A 158 -0.16 4.72 9.47
N SER A 159 -0.40 5.29 10.63
CA SER A 159 0.63 5.45 11.66
C SER A 159 0.04 5.28 13.03
N HIS A 160 0.80 4.62 13.90
CA HIS A 160 0.71 4.89 15.32
C HIS A 160 1.40 6.21 15.64
N TRP A 161 0.99 6.84 16.73
CA TRP A 161 1.83 7.86 17.36
C TRP A 161 2.86 7.17 18.25
N PHE A 162 4.10 7.66 18.27
CA PHE A 162 5.17 7.06 19.07
C PHE A 162 5.69 8.07 20.09
N GLU A 163 5.38 7.83 21.36
CA GLU A 163 5.97 8.58 22.47
C GLU A 163 7.27 7.89 22.93
N PRO A 164 8.32 8.62 23.30
CA PRO A 164 9.51 7.99 23.87
C PRO A 164 9.16 7.34 25.21
N TYR A 165 9.66 6.13 25.46
CA TYR A 165 9.41 5.42 26.72
C TYR A 165 9.96 6.17 27.95
N SER A 166 11.06 6.90 27.77
CA SER A 166 11.66 7.74 28.81
C SER A 166 12.30 9.00 28.22
N MET A 167 12.75 9.92 29.08
CA MET A 167 13.49 11.12 28.68
C MET A 167 14.92 10.84 28.21
N LYS A 168 15.36 9.57 28.20
CA LYS A 168 16.67 9.19 27.67
C LYS A 168 16.75 9.53 26.19
N SER A 169 17.88 10.11 25.77
CA SER A 169 18.09 10.52 24.38
C SER A 169 17.94 9.36 23.37
N GLU A 170 18.22 8.13 23.81
CA GLU A 170 18.10 6.91 23.01
C GLU A 170 16.64 6.57 22.69
N ASP A 171 15.74 6.72 23.66
CA ASP A 171 14.29 6.48 23.51
C ASP A 171 13.64 7.59 22.69
N VAL A 172 14.09 8.84 22.85
CA VAL A 172 13.68 9.95 21.97
C VAL A 172 14.10 9.71 20.52
N ARG A 173 15.30 9.17 20.28
CA ARG A 173 15.70 8.75 18.93
C ARG A 173 14.93 7.52 18.48
N ALA A 174 14.54 6.64 19.40
CA ALA A 174 13.75 5.45 19.09
C ALA A 174 12.37 5.83 18.57
N SER A 175 11.61 6.66 19.27
CA SER A 175 10.28 7.10 18.80
C SER A 175 10.30 7.69 17.39
N ARG A 176 11.31 8.51 17.06
CA ARG A 176 11.52 9.05 15.71
C ARG A 176 11.80 7.94 14.68
N ARG A 177 12.64 6.94 15.01
CA ARG A 177 12.90 5.81 14.11
C ARG A 177 11.65 4.95 13.87
N ALA A 178 10.79 4.76 14.88
CA ALA A 178 9.51 4.06 14.68
C ALA A 178 8.63 4.82 13.67
N LEU A 179 8.49 6.13 13.88
CA LEU A 179 7.71 6.98 12.99
C LEU A 179 8.29 6.98 11.57
N ASP A 180 9.61 7.12 11.43
CA ASP A 180 10.32 7.06 10.16
C ASP A 180 10.17 5.69 9.49
N PHE A 181 10.03 4.59 10.23
CA PHE A 181 9.81 3.28 9.63
C PHE A 181 8.38 3.12 9.12
N MET A 182 7.40 3.55 9.93
CA MET A 182 5.98 3.38 9.64
C MET A 182 5.47 4.35 8.57
N LEU A 183 5.82 5.64 8.67
CA LEU A 183 5.43 6.68 7.71
C LEU A 183 6.52 6.99 6.70
N GLY A 184 7.79 7.02 7.13
CA GLY A 184 8.90 7.57 6.34
C GLY A 184 9.65 6.56 5.46
N CYS A 185 9.38 5.26 5.64
CA CYS A 185 10.11 4.14 5.04
C CYS A 185 11.65 4.20 5.25
N VAL A 186 12.22 3.33 6.11
CA VAL A 186 13.68 3.34 6.38
C VAL A 186 14.53 3.01 5.14
N ARG A 187 15.46 3.92 4.85
CA ARG A 187 16.23 4.08 3.61
C ARG A 187 17.23 2.96 3.27
N THR A 188 17.53 2.02 4.17
CA THR A 188 18.74 1.16 4.03
C THR A 188 18.50 -0.15 3.29
N ARG A 189 17.27 -0.68 3.28
CA ARG A 189 16.93 -1.97 2.61
C ARG A 189 15.90 -1.83 1.49
N ILE A 190 15.39 -0.62 1.27
CA ILE A 190 14.48 -0.34 0.15
C ILE A 190 15.30 -0.28 -1.15
N PRO A 191 14.85 -0.96 -2.23
CA PRO A 191 15.45 -0.81 -3.55
C PRO A 191 15.57 0.67 -3.91
N LYS A 192 16.73 1.08 -4.43
CA LYS A 192 16.98 2.49 -4.76
C LYS A 192 16.06 2.92 -5.89
N PHE A 193 15.19 3.89 -5.62
CA PHE A 193 14.45 4.58 -6.68
C PHE A 193 15.42 5.28 -7.64
N THR A 194 15.21 5.07 -8.92
CA THR A 194 15.85 5.81 -10.02
C THR A 194 15.46 7.30 -9.95
N PRO A 195 16.21 8.20 -10.58
CA PRO A 195 15.85 9.62 -10.65
C PRO A 195 14.42 9.84 -11.21
N LYS A 196 14.04 9.05 -12.22
CA LYS A 196 12.69 9.10 -12.83
C LYS A 196 11.61 8.70 -11.84
N GLU A 197 11.80 7.63 -11.08
CA GLU A 197 10.83 7.16 -10.09
C GLU A 197 10.70 8.14 -8.92
N LYS A 198 11.83 8.70 -8.44
CA LYS A 198 11.80 9.77 -7.42
C LYS A 198 11.01 10.99 -7.89
N HIS A 199 11.19 11.38 -9.15
CA HIS A 199 10.44 12.48 -9.74
C HIS A 199 8.95 12.14 -9.84
N MET A 200 8.60 10.91 -10.20
CA MET A 200 7.21 10.46 -10.25
C MET A 200 6.52 10.41 -8.88
N LEU A 201 7.26 10.04 -7.83
CA LEU A 201 6.76 9.94 -6.45
C LEU A 201 6.61 11.30 -5.77
N ARG A 202 7.50 12.25 -6.06
CA ARG A 202 7.49 13.56 -5.39
C ARG A 202 6.21 14.32 -5.76
N GLY A 203 5.37 14.57 -4.76
CA GLY A 203 4.09 15.27 -4.96
C GLY A 203 3.04 14.45 -5.70
N SER A 204 3.13 13.12 -5.68
CA SER A 204 2.16 12.21 -6.32
C SER A 204 0.83 12.09 -5.59
N PHE A 205 0.32 13.18 -5.01
CA PHE A 205 -0.97 13.20 -4.32
C PHE A 205 -1.54 14.62 -4.34
N ASP A 206 -2.86 14.71 -4.28
CA ASP A 206 -3.63 15.93 -4.04
C ASP A 206 -4.10 16.01 -2.57
N PHE A 207 -4.13 14.87 -1.88
CA PHE A 207 -4.43 14.73 -0.45
C PHE A 207 -3.75 13.48 0.11
N ILE A 208 -3.58 13.44 1.43
CA ILE A 208 -3.12 12.26 2.19
C ILE A 208 -4.24 11.87 3.15
N GLY A 209 -4.68 10.61 3.09
CA GLY A 209 -5.49 10.01 4.14
C GLY A 209 -4.57 9.48 5.25
N LEU A 210 -4.96 9.68 6.51
CA LEU A 210 -4.24 9.12 7.66
C LEU A 210 -5.18 8.26 8.48
N ASN A 211 -4.96 6.95 8.44
CA ASN A 211 -5.60 6.01 9.33
C ASN A 211 -4.85 6.06 10.67
N TYR A 212 -5.54 6.45 11.73
CA TYR A 212 -5.00 6.57 13.06
C TYR A 212 -5.88 5.81 14.05
N TYR A 213 -5.25 4.97 14.86
CA TYR A 213 -5.96 4.12 15.82
C TYR A 213 -5.45 4.28 17.25
N THR A 214 -4.13 4.33 17.44
CA THR A 214 -3.53 4.31 18.79
C THR A 214 -2.14 4.95 18.79
N ALA A 215 -1.61 5.17 20.01
CA ALA A 215 -0.23 5.53 20.29
C ALA A 215 0.49 4.39 21.01
N ASN A 216 1.82 4.32 20.87
CA ASN A 216 2.68 3.37 21.56
C ASN A 216 3.86 4.09 22.21
N TYR A 217 4.38 3.52 23.30
CA TYR A 217 5.70 3.92 23.79
C TYR A 217 6.79 3.22 22.99
N ALA A 218 7.86 3.95 22.71
CA ALA A 218 9.01 3.49 21.95
C ALA A 218 10.28 3.53 22.81
N ALA A 219 10.85 2.35 23.07
CA ALA A 219 12.12 2.20 23.78
C ALA A 219 13.25 1.74 22.84
N HIS A 220 14.47 2.23 23.09
CA HIS A 220 15.67 1.74 22.44
C HIS A 220 15.99 0.31 22.90
N HIS A 221 16.34 -0.55 21.95
CA HIS A 221 16.78 -1.91 22.22
C HIS A 221 18.30 -1.99 22.00
N SER A 222 19.04 -2.42 23.02
CA SER A 222 20.51 -2.42 23.06
C SER A 222 21.17 -3.64 22.40
N THR A 223 20.40 -4.70 22.12
CA THR A 223 20.92 -5.88 21.40
C THR A 223 21.02 -5.57 19.90
N PRO A 224 22.15 -5.90 19.22
CA PRO A 224 22.29 -5.67 17.78
C PRO A 224 21.15 -6.35 17.02
N PRO A 225 20.56 -5.68 16.01
CA PRO A 225 19.56 -6.32 15.19
C PRO A 225 20.21 -7.50 14.45
N ASN A 226 19.63 -8.69 14.54
CA ASN A 226 19.93 -9.71 13.54
C ASN A 226 19.53 -9.15 12.17
N HIS A 227 20.40 -9.24 11.17
CA HIS A 227 20.24 -8.64 9.82
C HIS A 227 18.93 -9.01 9.09
N VAL A 228 18.14 -9.92 9.66
CA VAL A 228 16.93 -10.52 9.09
C VAL A 228 15.64 -9.98 9.74
N ASN A 229 15.68 -9.51 10.99
CA ASN A 229 14.47 -9.26 11.77
C ASN A 229 14.10 -7.76 11.80
N ILE A 230 13.12 -7.35 10.99
CA ILE A 230 12.63 -5.96 10.92
C ILE A 230 12.17 -5.43 12.29
N PRO A 231 11.36 -6.16 13.10
CA PRO A 231 10.96 -5.73 14.44
C PRO A 231 12.14 -5.40 15.37
N GLN A 232 13.22 -6.19 15.33
CA GLN A 232 14.39 -5.99 16.19
C GLN A 232 15.28 -4.83 15.76
N LEU A 233 15.16 -4.37 14.51
CA LEU A 233 15.95 -3.24 14.04
C LEU A 233 15.55 -1.91 14.71
N ILE A 234 14.39 -1.84 15.37
CA ILE A 234 13.72 -0.55 15.48
C ILE A 234 13.37 -0.18 16.92
N ILE A 235 12.55 -0.94 17.65
CA ILE A 235 12.04 -0.56 18.99
C ILE A 235 11.45 -1.76 19.74
N LYS A 236 11.54 -1.75 21.08
CA LYS A 236 10.62 -2.55 21.91
C LYS A 236 9.33 -1.74 22.12
N LEU A 237 8.25 -2.18 21.49
CA LEU A 237 6.90 -1.66 21.76
C LEU A 237 6.37 -2.39 23.00
N ILE A 238 5.84 -1.64 23.96
CA ILE A 238 5.25 -2.14 25.21
C ILE A 238 3.76 -1.88 25.18
#